data_AF-A0A3M1WXY0-F1
#
_entry.id   AF-A0A3M1WXY0-F1
#
_cell.length_a   1.000
_cell.length_b   1.000
_cell.length_c   1.000
_cell.angle_alpha   90.00
_cell.angle_beta   90.00
_cell.angle_gamma   90.00
#
_symmetry.space_group_name_H-M   'P 1'
#
loop_
_entity.id
_entity.type
_entity.pdbx_description
1 polymer ?
#
loop_
_entity_poly.entity_id
_entity_poly.type
_entity_poly.pdbx_seq_one_letter_code
_entity_poly.pdbx_strand_id
1 'polypeptide(L)' 'PTLGLTAGLPVTLQGLVGAHGKVIGMESFGFSAPYTVLDEKLGYTPENVYQQALSFLGK' A
#
# COMPACT_ATOMS: atom_id res chain seq x y z
N PRO A 1 -11.41 -9.06 6.85
CA PRO A 1 -10.13 -8.33 6.71
C PRO A 1 -10.31 -7.27 5.61
N THR A 2 -9.99 -6.01 5.92
CA THR A 2 -10.11 -4.88 4.98
C THR A 2 -8.72 -4.34 4.70
N LEU A 3 -8.34 -4.29 3.41
CA LEU A 3 -7.06 -3.75 2.95
C LEU A 3 -7.33 -2.50 2.11
N GLY A 4 -6.73 -1.37 2.48
CA GLY A 4 -6.73 -0.16 1.68
C GLY A 4 -5.44 -0.07 0.85
N LEU A 5 -5.54 0.43 -0.38
CA LEU A 5 -4.40 0.70 -1.25
C LEU A 5 -4.48 2.14 -1.74
N THR A 6 -3.42 2.91 -1.55
CA THR A 6 -3.31 4.30 -2.03
C THR A 6 -1.86 4.63 -2.38
N ALA A 7 -1.65 5.47 -3.39
CA ALA A 7 -0.34 6.06 -3.68
C ALA A 7 -0.07 7.34 -2.85
N GLY A 8 -0.96 7.66 -1.89
CA GLY A 8 -0.84 8.80 -0.98
C GLY A 8 -0.61 8.39 0.48
N LEU A 9 -0.80 9.34 1.40
CA LEU A 9 -0.62 9.10 2.83
C LEU A 9 -1.60 8.04 3.36
N PRO A 10 -1.15 7.03 4.12
CA PRO A 10 -2.00 5.97 4.66
C PRO A 10 -3.20 6.47 5.47
N VAL A 11 -3.04 7.59 6.18
CA VAL A 11 -4.09 8.20 7.04
C VAL A 11 -5.40 8.46 6.30
N THR A 12 -5.33 8.68 4.98
CA THR A 12 -6.52 8.93 4.13
C THR A 12 -7.48 7.74 4.08
N LEU A 13 -7.01 6.51 4.32
CA LEU A 13 -7.82 5.29 4.32
C LEU A 13 -7.94 4.62 5.70
N GLN A 14 -7.16 5.04 6.70
CA GLN A 14 -7.17 4.42 8.05
C GLN A 14 -8.57 4.41 8.68
N GLY A 15 -9.33 5.49 8.54
CA GLY A 15 -10.71 5.57 9.05
C GLY A 15 -11.70 4.64 8.33
N LEU A 16 -11.42 4.26 7.08
CA LEU A 16 -12.28 3.40 6.27
C LEU A 16 -11.99 1.91 6.50
N VAL A 17 -10.73 1.55 6.71
CA VAL A 17 -10.35 0.14 6.91
C VAL A 17 -10.62 -0.36 8.33
N GLY A 18 -10.80 0.55 9.29
CA GLY A 18 -11.12 0.24 10.69
C GLY A 18 -9.93 -0.25 11.51
N ALA A 19 -10.16 -0.52 12.80
CA ALA A 19 -9.10 -0.78 13.80
C ALA A 19 -8.24 -2.03 13.52
N HIS A 20 -8.77 -2.98 12.74
CA HIS A 20 -8.07 -4.20 12.35
C HIS A 20 -7.72 -4.23 10.86
N GLY A 21 -7.89 -3.12 10.16
CA GLY A 21 -7.55 -2.99 8.75
C GLY A 21 -6.07 -2.71 8.54
N LYS A 22 -5.61 -2.93 7.30
CA LYS A 22 -4.24 -2.57 6.87
C LYS A 22 -4.34 -1.60 5.69
N VAL A 23 -3.41 -0.66 5.60
CA VAL A 23 -3.30 0.25 4.45
C VAL A 23 -1.91 0.11 3.85
N ILE A 24 -1.85 -0.11 2.54
CA ILE A 24 -0.65 0.05 1.72
C ILE A 24 -0.67 1.49 1.21
N GLY A 25 0.30 2.29 1.64
CA GLY A 25 0.37 3.72 1.34
C GLY A 25 1.80 4.22 1.29
N MET A 26 1.96 5.50 0.95
CA MET A 26 3.27 6.13 0.83
C MET A 26 3.67 6.74 2.19
N GLU A 27 4.72 6.19 2.80
CA GLU A 27 5.25 6.64 4.10
C GLU A 27 6.39 7.66 3.98
N SER A 28 6.76 8.02 2.74
CA SER A 28 7.83 8.95 2.43
C SER A 28 7.37 10.07 1.48
N PHE A 29 8.24 11.05 1.24
CA PHE A 29 8.01 12.03 0.18
C PHE A 29 8.20 11.39 -1.21
N GLY A 30 7.64 12.05 -2.22
CA GLY A 30 7.80 11.63 -3.61
C GLY A 30 9.25 11.72 -4.09
N PHE A 31 9.52 11.00 -5.17
CA PHE A 31 10.82 10.95 -5.84
C PHE A 31 10.68 11.37 -7.30
N SER A 32 11.78 11.82 -7.90
CA SER A 32 11.81 12.21 -9.32
C SER A 32 12.22 11.03 -10.20
N ALA A 33 11.25 10.32 -10.76
CA ALA A 33 11.46 9.29 -11.78
C ALA A 33 10.15 9.01 -12.55
N PRO A 34 10.19 8.30 -13.70
CA PRO A 34 8.98 7.79 -14.36
C PRO A 34 8.15 6.91 -13.42
N TYR A 35 6.83 6.97 -13.53
CA TYR A 35 5.92 6.29 -12.60
C TYR A 35 6.18 4.78 -12.54
N THR A 36 6.51 4.13 -13.66
CA THR A 36 6.79 2.68 -13.69
C THR A 36 7.97 2.30 -12.81
N VAL A 37 9.02 3.12 -12.81
CA VAL A 37 10.18 2.93 -11.95
C VAL A 37 9.80 3.18 -10.49
N LEU A 38 8.98 4.19 -10.23
CA LEU A 38 8.50 4.49 -8.88
C LEU A 38 7.63 3.36 -8.33
N ASP A 39 6.69 2.83 -9.11
CA ASP A 39 5.81 1.76 -8.68
C ASP A 39 6.60 0.50 -8.32
N GLU A 40 7.61 0.13 -9.13
CA GLU A 40 8.52 -0.98 -8.81
C GLU A 40 9.31 -0.73 -7.51
N LYS A 41 9.86 0.48 -7.34
CA LYS A 41 10.72 0.80 -6.18
C LYS A 41 9.94 1.01 -4.89
N LEU A 42 8.74 1.56 -4.98
CA LEU A 42 7.86 1.82 -3.84
C LEU A 42 6.94 0.63 -3.55
N GLY A 43 6.97 -0.42 -4.39
CA GLY A 43 6.25 -1.67 -4.17
C GLY A 43 4.77 -1.59 -4.51
N TYR A 44 4.36 -0.69 -5.40
CA TYR A 44 3.01 -0.64 -5.97
C TYR A 44 2.83 -1.62 -7.14
N THR A 45 3.45 -2.79 -7.05
CA THR A 45 3.31 -3.86 -8.03
C THR A 45 2.21 -4.85 -7.61
N PRO A 46 1.50 -5.47 -8.57
CA PRO A 46 0.47 -6.47 -8.27
C PRO A 46 0.96 -7.60 -7.36
N GLU A 47 2.19 -8.07 -7.59
CA GLU A 47 2.80 -9.15 -6.83
C GLU A 47 3.04 -8.74 -5.37
N ASN A 48 3.61 -7.55 -5.14
CA ASN A 48 3.85 -7.08 -3.77
C ASN A 48 2.55 -6.83 -3.01
N VAL A 49 1.54 -6.24 -3.66
CA VAL A 49 0.21 -6.04 -3.07
C VAL A 49 -0.42 -7.38 -2.70
N TYR A 50 -0.32 -8.38 -3.58
CA TYR A 50 -0.83 -9.73 -3.32
C TYR A 50 -0.13 -10.38 -2.13
N GLN A 51 1.21 -10.34 -2.06
CA GLN A 51 1.96 -10.89 -0.92
C GLN A 51 1.61 -10.20 0.39
N GLN A 52 1.43 -8.88 0.38
CA GLN A 52 1.00 -8.14 1.57
C GLN A 52 -0.42 -8.51 2.00
N ALA A 53 -1.31 -8.83 1.07
CA ALA A 53 -2.65 -9.31 1.35
C ALA A 53 -2.62 -10.71 1.97
N LEU A 54 -1.82 -11.65 1.43
CA LEU A 54 -1.64 -12.98 2.01
C LEU A 54 -1.06 -12.90 3.42
N SER A 55 0.00 -12.12 3.61
CA SER A 55 0.61 -11.88 4.92
C SER A 55 -0.41 -11.32 5.93
N PHE A 56 -1.28 -10.40 5.50
CA PHE A 56 -2.35 -9.87 6.34
C PHE A 56 -3.42 -10.92 6.71
N LEU A 57 -3.63 -11.92 5.85
CA LEU A 57 -4.50 -13.06 6.11
C LEU A 57 -3.82 -14.18 6.92
N GLY A 58 -2.53 -14.04 7.25
CA GLY A 58 -1.74 -15.10 7.88
C GLY A 58 -1.49 -16.30 6.96
N LYS A 59 -1.40 -16.06 5.64
CA LYS A 59 -1.16 -17.05 4.60
C LYS A 59 0.21 -16.87 3.94
#